data_AF-A0A9P6EUX7-F1
#
_entry.id   AF-A0A9P6EUX7-F1
#
_cell.length_a   1.000
_cell.length_b   1.000
_cell.length_c   1.000
_cell.angle_alpha   90.00
_cell.angle_beta   90.00
_cell.angle_gamma   90.00
#
_symmetry.space_group_name_H-M   'P 1'
#
loop_
_entity.id
_entity.type
_entity.pdbx_description
1 polymer ?
#
loop_
_entity_poly.entity_id
_entity_poly.type
_entity_poly.pdbx_seq_one_letter_code
_entity_poly.pdbx_strand_id
1 'polypeptide(L)'
;MEPQEPVQGFRSVHKSQPPASTTAINPSKVLYIDRHDDSESQRSFVFWEDIQQGFEGALYVRHKAKMVSFLRGKDCRILEPRRIAAVPSVVLDVIVGDEVASSEAAAPQPMSKSV
;
A
#
# COMPACT_ATOMS: atom_id res chain seq x y z
N MET A 1 -25.52 14.22 13.74
CA MET A 1 -24.87 13.12 13.01
C MET A 1 -23.64 13.76 12.38
N GLU A 2 -22.47 13.63 13.01
CA GLU A 2 -21.23 14.14 12.39
C GLU A 2 -21.03 13.41 11.06
N PRO A 3 -20.71 14.13 9.97
CA PRO A 3 -20.32 13.46 8.74
C PRO A 3 -19.09 12.63 9.06
N GLN A 4 -19.21 11.30 8.96
CA GLN A 4 -18.03 10.45 9.01
C GLN A 4 -17.14 10.89 7.86
N GLU A 5 -15.93 11.35 8.18
CA GLU A 5 -14.94 11.73 7.17
C GLU A 5 -14.79 10.59 6.16
N PRO A 6 -14.72 10.88 4.85
CA PRO A 6 -14.69 9.85 3.83
C PRO A 6 -13.33 9.15 3.84
N VAL A 7 -13.07 8.27 4.81
CA VAL A 7 -11.75 7.61 4.99
C VAL A 7 -11.80 6.12 4.72
N GLN A 8 -10.66 5.54 4.37
CA GLN A 8 -10.42 4.12 4.18
C GLN A 8 -9.43 3.63 5.24
N GLY A 9 -9.78 2.55 5.96
CA GLY A 9 -8.89 1.93 6.94
C GLY A 9 -7.89 0.99 6.28
N PHE A 10 -6.64 1.06 6.71
CA PHE A 10 -5.54 0.19 6.30
C PHE A 10 -4.76 -0.30 7.51
N ARG A 11 -4.18 -1.49 7.43
CA ARG A 11 -3.18 -1.97 8.39
C ARG A 11 -2.01 -2.63 7.65
N SER A 12 -0.83 -2.56 8.23
CA SER A 12 0.35 -3.26 7.70
C SER A 12 0.30 -4.75 8.02
N VAL A 13 0.65 -5.58 7.06
CA VAL A 13 0.90 -7.01 7.25
C VAL A 13 2.21 -7.37 6.56
N HIS A 14 3.11 -8.06 7.26
CA HIS A 14 4.38 -8.44 6.67
C HIS A 14 4.21 -9.49 5.56
N LYS A 15 5.00 -9.41 4.48
CA LYS A 15 4.93 -10.33 3.33
C LYS A 15 5.09 -11.81 3.70
N SER A 16 5.78 -12.12 4.80
CA SER A 16 5.95 -13.50 5.28
C SER A 16 4.68 -14.09 5.90
N GLN A 17 3.68 -13.25 6.22
CA GLN A 17 2.45 -13.71 6.84
C GLN A 17 1.50 -14.31 5.79
N PRO A 18 1.08 -15.58 5.97
CA PRO A 18 0.17 -16.25 5.05
C PRO A 18 -1.15 -15.49 4.86
N PRO A 19 -1.79 -15.58 3.67
CA PRO A 19 -3.08 -14.94 3.43
C PRO A 19 -4.23 -15.47 4.31
N ALA A 20 -4.12 -16.70 4.81
CA ALA A 20 -5.13 -17.34 5.65
C ALA A 20 -5.02 -16.96 7.14
N SER A 21 -3.94 -16.29 7.55
CA SER A 21 -3.72 -15.90 8.94
C SER A 21 -4.61 -14.71 9.29
N THR A 22 -5.83 -15.01 9.75
CA THR A 22 -6.79 -14.01 10.23
C THR A 22 -6.36 -13.52 11.60
N THR A 23 -5.45 -12.54 11.65
CA THR A 23 -5.16 -11.82 12.89
C THR A 23 -6.33 -10.87 13.18
N ALA A 24 -6.83 -10.88 14.42
CA ALA A 24 -7.82 -9.92 14.88
C ALA A 24 -7.36 -8.48 14.57
N ILE A 25 -8.28 -7.64 14.09
CA ILE A 25 -7.98 -6.23 13.80
C ILE A 25 -7.78 -5.51 15.13
N ASN A 26 -6.59 -4.97 15.36
CA ASN A 26 -6.34 -4.07 16.47
C ASN A 26 -6.58 -2.62 15.98
N PRO A 27 -7.57 -1.88 16.51
CA PRO A 27 -7.87 -0.51 16.09
C PRO A 27 -6.67 0.44 16.20
N SER A 28 -5.76 0.24 17.16
CA SER A 28 -4.57 1.09 17.32
C SER A 28 -3.52 0.91 16.22
N LYS A 29 -3.68 -0.10 15.37
CA LYS A 29 -2.80 -0.39 14.22
C LYS A 29 -3.45 -0.07 12.88
N VAL A 30 -4.59 0.62 12.89
CA VAL A 30 -5.29 1.03 11.67
C VAL A 30 -4.91 2.47 11.37
N LEU A 31 -4.37 2.70 10.17
CA LEU A 31 -4.20 4.03 9.61
C LEU A 31 -5.40 4.32 8.71
N TYR A 32 -5.98 5.51 8.86
CA TYR A 32 -7.07 5.98 8.03
C TYR A 32 -6.52 6.98 7.01
N ILE A 33 -6.79 6.73 5.73
CA ILE A 33 -6.38 7.59 4.62
C ILE A 33 -7.65 8.13 3.95
N ASP A 34 -7.62 9.39 3.55
CA ASP A 34 -8.73 10.04 2.85
C ASP A 34 -9.09 9.30 1.55
N ARG A 35 -10.40 9.23 1.27
CA ARG A 35 -10.96 8.74 0.02
C ARG A 35 -11.27 9.94 -0.88
N HIS A 36 -11.08 9.71 -2.16
CA HIS A 36 -11.48 10.62 -3.22
C HIS A 36 -12.60 9.98 -4.03
N ASP A 37 -13.55 10.78 -4.47
CA ASP A 37 -14.60 10.32 -5.39
C ASP A 37 -14.18 10.59 -6.82
N ASP A 38 -14.26 9.55 -7.65
CA ASP A 38 -14.17 9.71 -9.09
C ASP A 38 -15.55 10.15 -9.62
N SER A 39 -15.66 11.41 -10.01
CA SER A 39 -16.89 11.99 -10.55
C SER A 39 -17.42 11.25 -11.79
N GLU A 40 -16.52 10.65 -12.59
CA GLU A 40 -16.91 9.94 -13.80
C GLU A 40 -17.36 8.50 -13.53
N SER A 41 -16.69 7.80 -12.62
CA SER A 41 -16.99 6.38 -12.34
C SER A 41 -17.91 6.15 -11.14
N GLN A 42 -18.23 7.21 -10.38
CA GLN A 42 -19.01 7.16 -9.12
C GLN A 42 -18.43 6.15 -8.12
N ARG A 43 -17.11 5.94 -8.16
CA ARG A 43 -16.38 5.04 -7.27
C ARG A 43 -15.38 5.85 -6.46
N SER A 44 -15.40 5.63 -5.15
CA SER A 44 -14.37 6.19 -4.29
C SER A 44 -13.07 5.38 -4.42
N PHE A 45 -11.94 6.06 -4.29
CA PHE A 45 -10.61 5.47 -4.37
C PHE A 45 -9.65 6.16 -3.40
N VAL A 46 -8.49 5.53 -3.20
CA VAL A 46 -7.36 6.08 -2.46
C VAL A 46 -6.16 6.07 -3.40
N PHE A 47 -5.35 7.12 -3.38
CA PHE A 47 -4.11 7.13 -4.16
C PHE A 47 -3.10 6.15 -3.58
N TRP A 48 -2.39 5.46 -4.46
CA TRP A 48 -1.36 4.54 -4.04
C TRP A 48 -0.20 5.26 -3.34
N GLU A 49 0.12 6.48 -3.77
CA GLU A 49 1.16 7.32 -3.22
C GLU A 49 0.90 7.65 -1.74
N ASP A 50 -0.35 7.96 -1.36
CA ASP A 50 -0.73 8.19 0.04
C ASP A 50 -0.57 6.91 0.89
N ILE A 51 -0.87 5.74 0.30
CA ILE A 51 -0.63 4.45 0.95
C ILE A 51 0.87 4.22 1.14
N GLN A 52 1.71 4.52 0.15
CA GLN A 52 3.16 4.39 0.29
C GLN A 52 3.73 5.35 1.33
N GLN A 53 3.17 6.55 1.46
CA GLN A 53 3.57 7.52 2.49
C GLN A 53 3.21 7.03 3.90
N GLY A 54 2.05 6.39 4.07
CA GLY A 54 1.62 5.83 5.37
C GLY A 54 2.25 4.48 5.72
N PHE A 55 2.76 3.75 4.73
CA PHE A 55 3.28 2.39 4.89
C PHE A 55 4.61 2.23 4.14
N GLU A 56 5.70 2.46 4.84
CA GLU A 56 7.04 2.23 4.31
C GLU A 56 7.20 0.77 3.85
N GLY A 57 7.80 0.59 2.67
CA GLY A 57 7.96 -0.74 2.05
C GLY A 57 6.66 -1.36 1.54
N ALA A 58 5.57 -0.59 1.36
CA ALA A 58 4.32 -1.08 0.77
C ALA A 58 4.55 -1.69 -0.63
N LEU A 59 4.15 -2.94 -0.79
CA LEU A 59 4.29 -3.72 -2.02
C LEU A 59 2.97 -3.84 -2.78
N TYR A 60 1.88 -4.17 -2.07
CA TYR A 60 0.55 -4.32 -2.64
C TYR A 60 -0.53 -4.31 -1.55
N VAL A 61 -1.79 -4.15 -1.94
CA VAL A 61 -2.94 -4.24 -1.04
C VAL A 61 -3.65 -5.58 -1.23
N ARG A 62 -4.12 -6.19 -0.14
CA ARG A 62 -5.01 -7.34 -0.20
C ARG A 62 -6.23 -7.16 0.70
N HIS A 63 -7.30 -7.86 0.33
CA HIS A 63 -8.47 -8.08 1.16
C HIS A 63 -8.63 -9.59 1.35
N LYS A 64 -8.37 -10.08 2.56
CA LYS A 64 -8.28 -11.51 2.86
C LYS A 64 -7.27 -12.19 1.92
N ALA A 65 -7.68 -13.24 1.20
CA ALA A 65 -6.85 -13.95 0.23
C ALA A 65 -6.75 -13.28 -1.15
N LYS A 66 -7.44 -12.16 -1.39
CA LYS A 66 -7.51 -11.53 -2.71
C LYS A 66 -6.64 -10.28 -2.77
N MET A 67 -5.72 -10.23 -3.74
CA MET A 67 -4.99 -8.99 -4.07
C MET A 67 -5.94 -7.96 -4.67
N VAL A 68 -5.88 -6.72 -4.17
CA VAL A 68 -6.65 -5.59 -4.71
C VAL A 68 -5.85 -5.01 -5.87
N SER A 69 -6.42 -5.07 -7.08
CA SER A 69 -5.79 -4.50 -8.28
C SER A 69 -5.97 -2.98 -8.32
N PHE A 70 -5.03 -2.30 -8.99
CA PHE A 70 -5.22 -0.90 -9.37
C PHE A 70 -6.44 -0.72 -10.26
N LEU A 71 -7.11 0.43 -10.12
CA LEU A 71 -8.20 0.82 -11.01
C LEU A 71 -7.68 0.95 -12.44
N ARG A 72 -8.53 0.52 -13.39
CA ARG A 72 -8.24 0.56 -14.82
C ARG A 72 -9.26 1.42 -15.54
N GLY A 73 -8.79 2.12 -16.57
CA GLY A 73 -9.63 2.87 -17.50
C GLY A 73 -10.44 1.96 -18.42
N LYS A 74 -11.26 2.58 -19.28
CA LYS A 74 -12.07 1.88 -20.28
C LYS A 74 -11.24 1.09 -21.30
N ASP A 75 -9.98 1.48 -21.46
CA ASP A 75 -8.97 0.85 -22.32
C ASP A 75 -8.19 -0.28 -21.61
N CYS A 76 -8.63 -0.68 -20.41
CA CYS A 76 -7.97 -1.67 -19.54
C CYS A 76 -6.55 -1.28 -19.09
N ARG A 77 -6.10 -0.04 -19.30
CA ARG A 77 -4.82 0.45 -18.78
C ARG A 77 -4.99 0.88 -17.33
N ILE A 78 -3.93 0.73 -16.54
CA ILE A 78 -3.90 1.24 -15.16
C ILE A 78 -4.06 2.76 -15.22
N LEU A 79 -4.94 3.30 -14.39
CA LEU A 79 -5.12 4.74 -14.26
C LEU A 79 -3.91 5.33 -13.54
N GLU A 80 -3.45 6.48 -14.02
CA GLU A 80 -2.42 7.30 -13.37
C GLU A 80 -3.05 8.63 -12.90
N PRO A 81 -2.73 9.13 -11.69
CA PRO A 81 -1.95 8.46 -10.64
C PRO A 81 -2.62 7.16 -10.19
N ARG A 82 -1.85 6.21 -9.66
CA ARG A 82 -2.34 4.87 -9.32
C ARG A 82 -3.39 4.92 -8.23
N ARG A 83 -4.49 4.19 -8.42
CA ARG A 83 -5.66 4.25 -7.54
C ARG A 83 -6.04 2.87 -7.05
N ILE A 84 -6.27 2.74 -5.75
CA ILE A 84 -6.87 1.56 -5.12
C ILE A 84 -8.34 1.85 -4.86
N ALA A 85 -9.22 0.94 -5.29
CA ALA A 85 -10.65 1.07 -5.02
C ALA A 85 -10.90 1.10 -3.51
N ALA A 86 -11.64 2.09 -3.03
CA ALA A 86 -12.05 2.13 -1.64
C ALA A 86 -13.08 1.01 -1.37
N VAL A 87 -12.98 0.40 -0.20
CA VAL A 87 -13.91 -0.58 0.31
C VAL A 87 -14.40 -0.10 1.68
N PRO A 88 -15.50 0.69 1.71
CA PRO A 88 -16.04 1.26 2.94
C PRO A 88 -16.25 0.19 4.02
N SER A 89 -16.01 0.57 5.27
CA SER A 89 -16.20 -0.30 6.45
C SER A 89 -15.29 -1.54 6.51
N VAL A 90 -14.31 -1.67 5.62
CA VAL A 90 -13.31 -2.74 5.62
C VAL A 90 -11.94 -2.15 5.92
N VAL A 91 -11.16 -2.81 6.76
CA VAL A 91 -9.72 -2.52 6.90
C VAL A 91 -8.96 -3.39 5.89
N LEU A 92 -8.26 -2.74 4.97
CA LEU A 92 -7.45 -3.42 3.96
C LEU A 92 -6.05 -3.74 4.51
N ASP A 93 -5.49 -4.87 4.10
CA ASP A 93 -4.11 -5.23 4.46
C ASP A 93 -3.16 -4.62 3.42
N VAL A 94 -2.25 -3.75 3.86
CA VAL A 94 -1.11 -3.29 3.07
C VAL A 94 0.03 -4.26 3.34
N ILE A 95 0.48 -4.95 2.31
CA ILE A 95 1.60 -5.86 2.43
C ILE A 95 2.89 -5.09 2.36
N VAL A 96 3.66 -5.15 3.44
CA VAL A 96 4.98 -4.52 3.55
C VAL A 96 6.07 -5.58 3.45
N GLY A 97 7.14 -5.26 2.72
CA GLY A 97 8.36 -6.07 2.71
C GLY A 97 9.40 -5.56 3.71
N ASP A 98 10.44 -6.35 3.93
CA ASP A 98 11.67 -5.84 4.55
C ASP A 98 12.21 -4.67 3.72
N GLU A 99 12.76 -3.68 4.40
CA GLU A 99 13.57 -2.63 3.78
C GLU A 99 14.70 -3.33 3.03
N VAL A 100 14.71 -3.23 1.71
CA VAL A 100 15.88 -3.66 0.94
C VAL A 100 16.94 -2.62 1.26
N ALA A 101 17.75 -2.88 2.28
CA ALA A 101 19.02 -2.19 2.46
C ALA A 101 19.69 -2.25 1.08
N SER A 102 19.75 -1.11 0.40
CA SER A 102 20.52 -0.99 -0.83
C SER A 102 21.93 -1.36 -0.41
N SER A 103 22.36 -2.58 -0.75
CA SER A 103 23.72 -3.02 -0.51
C SER A 103 24.59 -2.08 -1.32
N GLU A 104 25.16 -1.09 -0.63
CA GLU A 104 26.20 -0.22 -1.15
C GLU A 104 27.24 -1.13 -1.80
N ALA A 105 27.34 -1.03 -3.12
CA ALA A 105 28.33 -1.74 -3.89
C ALA A 105 29.70 -1.33 -3.33
N ALA A 106 30.38 -2.28 -2.68
CA ALA A 106 31.71 -2.08 -2.14
C ALA A 106 32.63 -1.51 -3.23
N ALA A 107 33.02 -0.24 -3.08
CA ALA A 107 33.98 0.41 -3.94
C ALA A 107 35.33 -0.36 -3.87
N PRO A 108 36.04 -0.56 -4.99
CA PRO A 108 37.32 -1.25 -4.98
C PRO A 108 38.37 -0.38 -4.27
N GLN A 109 39.07 -0.95 -3.29
CA GLN A 109 40.18 -0.27 -2.62
C GLN A 109 41.33 0.01 -3.60
N PRO A 110 41.95 1.21 -3.57
CA PRO A 110 43.12 1.47 -4.37
C PRO A 110 44.34 0.73 -3.79
N MET A 111 44.88 -0.16 -4.62
CA MET A 111 46.13 -0.90 -4.40
C MET A 111 47.29 0.11 -4.30
N SER A 112 47.85 0.30 -3.10
CA SER A 112 49.06 1.09 -2.92
C SER A 112 50.28 0.24 -3.27
N LYS A 113 51.00 0.61 -4.35
CA LYS A 113 52.34 0.09 -4.64
C LYS A 113 53.34 0.83 -3.74
N SER A 114 54.07 0.11 -2.90
CA SER A 114 55.29 0.62 -2.28
C SER A 114 56.51 0.20 -3.12
N VAL A 115 57.39 1.18 -3.31
CA VAL A 115 58.70 1.14 -4.01
C VAL A 115 59.69 0.21 -3.33
#